data_AF-A0A7V0T705-F1
#
_entry.id   AF-A0A7V0T705-F1
#
_cell.length_a   1.000
_cell.length_b   1.000
_cell.length_c   1.000
_cell.angle_alpha   90.00
_cell.angle_beta   90.00
_cell.angle_gamma   90.00
#
_symmetry.space_group_name_H-M   'P 1'
#
loop_
_entity.id
_entity.type
_entity.pdbx_description
1 polymer ?
#
loop_
_entity_poly.entity_id
_entity_poly.type
_entity_poly.pdbx_seq_one_letter_code
_entity_poly.pdbx_strand_id
1 'polypeptide(L)'
;MKVAVFGAGMMARAVVHDLLRQDDVTEVRVADRDRKRLAAFRRTVAAPNLRTTVARAEVGREAEKLICGCDVAVSCVPYFLNETLTRAAIACGAHFCDLGGNNDIVHRQFALDARARRAGVTVVPDCGLAPGLVSIIAADAVGRLDTCDAIRLRVGGLRGPARRSGA
;
A
#
# COMPACT_ATOMS: atom_id res chain seq x y z
N MET A 1 -5.70 9.30 13.22
CA MET A 1 -5.37 8.04 12.53
C MET A 1 -3.90 7.70 12.71
N LYS A 2 -3.60 6.42 13.01
CA LYS A 2 -2.27 5.84 13.03
C LYS A 2 -2.16 4.84 11.89
N VAL A 3 -1.11 4.96 11.07
CA VAL A 3 -0.97 4.16 9.85
C VAL A 3 0.32 3.36 9.87
N ALA A 4 0.24 2.06 9.61
CA ALA A 4 1.41 1.21 9.38
C ALA A 4 1.70 1.13 7.87
N VAL A 5 2.97 1.24 7.47
CA VAL A 5 3.42 1.17 6.09
C VAL A 5 4.56 0.15 5.99
N PHE A 6 4.35 -0.91 5.21
CA PHE A 6 5.37 -1.91 4.94
C PHE A 6 6.16 -1.55 3.69
N GLY A 7 7.48 -1.54 3.80
CA GLY A 7 8.44 -1.13 2.77
C GLY A 7 9.00 0.27 3.02
N ALA A 8 10.26 0.48 2.63
CA ALA A 8 10.91 1.79 2.63
C ALA A 8 11.45 2.18 1.23
N GLY A 9 10.85 1.59 0.19
CA GLY A 9 11.16 1.85 -1.22
C GLY A 9 10.50 3.11 -1.78
N MET A 10 10.51 3.25 -3.11
CA MET A 10 9.97 4.43 -3.80
C MET A 10 8.47 4.64 -3.54
N MET A 11 7.66 3.58 -3.62
CA MET A 11 6.21 3.69 -3.39
C MET A 11 5.90 4.09 -1.95
N ALA A 12 6.57 3.47 -0.98
CA ALA A 12 6.42 3.83 0.44
C ALA A 12 6.76 5.30 0.71
N ARG A 13 7.76 5.87 0.00
CA ARG A 13 8.08 7.30 0.13
C ARG A 13 6.93 8.19 -0.32
N ALA A 14 6.28 7.86 -1.43
CA ALA A 14 5.14 8.62 -1.92
C ALA A 14 3.94 8.53 -0.97
N VAL A 15 3.61 7.30 -0.52
CA VAL A 15 2.53 7.05 0.45
C VAL A 15 2.78 7.82 1.75
N VAL A 16 3.98 7.68 2.33
CA VAL A 16 4.30 8.36 3.59
C VAL A 16 4.36 9.87 3.43
N HIS A 17 4.86 10.38 2.30
CA HIS A 17 4.83 11.82 2.03
C HIS A 17 3.42 12.37 2.03
N ASP A 18 2.46 11.67 1.42
CA ASP A 18 1.06 12.08 1.41
C ASP A 18 0.42 11.98 2.80
N LEU A 19 0.60 10.85 3.50
CA LEU A 19 0.06 10.62 4.85
C LEU A 19 0.54 11.68 5.86
N LEU A 20 1.81 12.07 5.81
CA LEU A 20 2.37 13.05 6.74
C LEU A 20 1.83 14.48 6.55
N ARG A 21 1.06 14.74 5.49
CA ARG A 21 0.44 16.04 5.19
C ARG A 21 -1.04 16.10 5.59
N GLN A 22 -1.59 14.99 6.10
CA GLN A 22 -2.97 14.93 6.54
C GLN A 22 -3.06 15.27 8.03
N ASP A 23 -3.88 16.24 8.39
CA ASP A 23 -4.00 16.74 9.78
C ASP A 23 -4.53 15.68 10.75
N ASP A 24 -5.30 14.73 10.25
CA ASP A 24 -5.86 13.62 11.01
C ASP A 24 -4.88 12.45 11.20
N VAL A 25 -3.71 12.44 10.54
CA VAL A 25 -2.69 11.39 10.69
C VAL A 25 -1.71 11.73 11.82
N THR A 26 -1.95 11.13 12.98
CA THR A 26 -1.21 11.36 14.21
C THR A 26 0.09 10.55 14.32
N GLU A 27 0.21 9.44 13.57
CA GLU A 27 1.41 8.59 13.58
C GLU A 27 1.54 7.78 12.28
N VAL A 28 2.75 7.70 11.74
CA VAL A 28 3.09 6.81 10.61
C VAL A 28 4.22 5.88 11.03
N ARG A 29 3.96 4.57 11.00
CA ARG A 29 4.94 3.52 11.32
C ARG A 29 5.44 2.87 10.03
N VAL A 30 6.69 3.11 9.66
CA VAL A 30 7.31 2.51 8.47
C VAL A 30 8.18 1.33 8.88
N ALA A 31 8.09 0.22 8.16
CA ALA A 31 8.97 -0.91 8.38
C ALA A 31 9.54 -1.54 7.11
N ASP A 32 10.81 -1.92 7.18
CA ASP A 32 11.49 -2.66 6.13
C ASP A 32 12.52 -3.59 6.79
N ARG A 33 12.80 -4.72 6.16
CA ARG A 33 13.82 -5.66 6.62
C ARG A 33 15.24 -5.11 6.47
N ASP A 34 15.43 -4.16 5.55
CA ASP A 34 16.72 -3.56 5.25
C ASP A 34 16.96 -2.29 6.10
N ARG A 35 17.85 -2.42 7.09
CA ARG A 35 18.30 -1.30 7.94
C ARG A 35 18.88 -0.13 7.16
N LYS A 36 19.63 -0.39 6.09
CA LYS A 36 20.26 0.67 5.28
C LYS A 36 19.18 1.43 4.52
N ARG A 37 18.17 0.74 3.99
CA ARG A 37 17.04 1.37 3.32
C ARG A 37 16.22 2.24 4.26
N LEU A 38 15.93 1.79 5.48
CA LEU A 38 15.26 2.62 6.50
C LEU A 38 16.09 3.85 6.87
N ALA A 39 17.40 3.70 7.03
CA ALA A 39 18.28 4.84 7.31
C ALA A 39 18.25 5.87 6.16
N ALA A 40 18.30 5.41 4.90
CA ALA A 40 18.17 6.28 3.74
C ALA A 40 16.78 6.93 3.64
N PHE A 41 15.72 6.20 3.98
CA PHE A 41 14.35 6.71 4.02
C PHE A 41 14.20 7.87 5.02
N ARG A 42 14.71 7.71 6.25
CA ARG A 42 14.69 8.74 7.29
C ARG A 42 15.45 10.01 6.94
N ARG A 43 16.48 9.91 6.09
CA ARG A 43 17.21 11.09 5.61
C ARG A 43 16.39 11.91 4.62
N THR A 44 15.46 11.28 3.90
CA THR A 44 14.62 11.93 2.89
C THR A 44 13.26 12.35 3.42
N VAL A 45 12.80 11.75 4.52
CA VAL A 45 11.51 12.03 5.13
C VAL A 45 11.73 12.19 6.64
N ALA A 46 11.57 13.41 7.13
CA ALA A 46 11.68 13.73 8.55
C ALA A 46 10.39 14.41 9.01
N ALA A 47 9.71 13.79 9.98
CA ALA A 47 8.49 14.33 10.58
C ALA A 47 8.38 13.85 12.04
N PRO A 48 7.80 14.67 12.95
CA PRO A 48 7.71 14.33 14.37
C PRO A 48 6.81 13.11 14.65
N ASN A 49 5.86 12.83 13.78
CA ASN A 49 4.92 11.70 13.84
C ASN A 49 5.40 10.46 13.06
N LEU A 50 6.59 10.47 12.46
CA LEU A 50 7.16 9.30 11.77
C LEU A 50 7.93 8.39 12.74
N ARG A 51 7.66 7.09 12.68
CA ARG A 51 8.40 6.03 13.39
C ARG A 51 8.89 5.00 12.38
N THR A 52 10.09 4.48 12.57
CA THR A 52 10.67 3.47 11.70
C THR A 52 11.14 2.26 12.49
N THR A 53 10.78 1.05 12.06
CA THR A 53 11.15 -0.19 12.74
C THR A 53 11.70 -1.19 11.73
N VAL A 54 12.78 -1.90 12.10
CA VAL A 54 13.28 -3.03 11.31
C VAL A 54 12.37 -4.21 11.58
N ALA A 55 11.67 -4.69 10.56
CA ALA A 55 10.78 -5.84 10.66
C ALA A 55 10.62 -6.55 9.32
N ARG A 56 10.31 -7.84 9.39
CA ARG A 56 10.05 -8.71 8.24
C ARG A 56 8.55 -8.85 8.01
N ALA A 57 8.08 -8.32 6.89
CA ALA A 57 6.66 -8.41 6.51
C ALA A 57 6.20 -9.85 6.28
N GLU A 58 7.11 -10.75 5.89
CA GLU A 58 6.86 -12.18 5.75
C GLU A 58 6.63 -12.92 7.08
N VAL A 59 7.01 -12.32 8.20
CA VAL A 59 6.82 -12.90 9.54
C VAL A 59 5.56 -12.30 10.16
N GLY A 60 4.46 -13.07 10.13
CA GLY A 60 3.13 -12.60 10.60
C GLY A 60 3.15 -11.93 11.98
N ARG A 61 3.86 -12.51 12.96
CA ARG A 61 4.01 -11.91 14.30
C ARG A 61 4.75 -10.57 14.31
N GLU A 62 5.73 -10.37 13.43
CA GLU A 62 6.40 -9.07 13.29
C GLU A 62 5.49 -8.05 12.63
N ALA A 63 4.71 -8.46 11.64
CA ALA A 63 3.70 -7.60 11.00
C ALA A 63 2.61 -7.18 12.00
N GLU A 64 2.03 -8.14 12.75
CA GLU A 64 1.02 -7.88 13.77
C GLU A 64 1.51 -6.88 14.83
N LYS A 65 2.75 -7.01 15.31
CA LYS A 65 3.34 -6.05 16.27
C LYS A 65 3.37 -4.62 15.76
N LEU A 66 3.48 -4.41 14.44
CA LEU A 66 3.45 -3.06 13.87
C LEU A 66 2.04 -2.56 13.60
N ILE A 67 1.14 -3.46 13.18
CA ILE A 67 -0.22 -3.10 12.77
C ILE A 67 -1.13 -2.90 13.99
N CYS A 68 -0.94 -3.66 15.06
CA CYS A 68 -1.81 -3.57 16.23
C CYS A 68 -1.72 -2.16 16.86
N GLY A 69 -2.90 -1.58 17.09
CA GLY A 69 -3.05 -0.18 17.51
C GLY A 69 -2.92 0.86 16.39
N CYS A 70 -2.86 0.43 15.12
CA CYS A 70 -3.06 1.28 13.94
C CYS A 70 -4.49 1.14 13.42
N ASP A 71 -4.98 2.18 12.75
CA ASP A 71 -6.29 2.18 12.09
C ASP A 71 -6.20 1.55 10.69
N VAL A 72 -5.06 1.76 10.00
CA VAL A 72 -4.83 1.30 8.63
C VAL A 72 -3.41 0.75 8.48
N ALA A 73 -3.25 -0.29 7.67
CA ALA A 73 -1.98 -0.80 7.20
C ALA A 73 -1.89 -0.77 5.67
N VAL A 74 -0.77 -0.27 5.15
CA VAL A 74 -0.51 -0.14 3.71
C VAL A 74 0.69 -0.99 3.32
N SER A 75 0.52 -1.90 2.36
CA SER A 75 1.62 -2.71 1.82
C SER A 75 2.23 -2.05 0.59
N CYS A 76 3.49 -1.62 0.72
CA CYS A 76 4.36 -1.19 -0.38
C CYS A 76 5.51 -2.20 -0.62
N VAL A 77 5.32 -3.45 -0.21
CA VAL A 77 6.26 -4.57 -0.40
C VAL A 77 5.83 -5.45 -1.58
N PRO A 78 6.66 -6.43 -2.02
CA PRO A 78 6.27 -7.32 -3.11
C PRO A 78 4.94 -8.06 -2.86
N TYR A 79 4.14 -8.20 -3.92
CA TYR A 79 2.75 -8.68 -3.85
C TYR A 79 2.57 -10.01 -3.12
N PHE A 80 3.54 -10.93 -3.19
CA PHE A 80 3.45 -12.25 -2.57
C PHE A 80 3.41 -12.20 -1.03
N LEU A 81 3.61 -11.03 -0.42
CA LEU A 81 3.47 -10.80 1.02
C LEU A 81 2.09 -10.25 1.43
N ASN A 82 1.27 -9.81 0.47
CA ASN A 82 0.01 -9.10 0.75
C ASN A 82 -1.00 -10.01 1.47
N GLU A 83 -1.04 -11.31 1.18
CA GLU A 83 -1.92 -12.24 1.90
C GLU A 83 -1.57 -12.31 3.40
N THR A 84 -0.28 -12.45 3.72
CA THR A 84 0.21 -12.48 5.11
C THR A 84 -0.13 -11.17 5.83
N LEU A 85 0.10 -10.04 5.18
CA LEU A 85 -0.19 -8.72 5.75
C LEU A 85 -1.70 -8.48 5.91
N THR A 86 -2.52 -8.96 4.97
CA THR A 86 -3.99 -8.91 5.06
C THR A 86 -4.48 -9.69 6.28
N ARG A 87 -3.95 -10.91 6.49
CA ARG A 87 -4.29 -11.74 7.67
C ARG A 87 -3.90 -11.06 8.98
N ALA A 88 -2.72 -10.42 9.02
CA ALA A 88 -2.25 -9.68 10.19
C ALA A 88 -3.11 -8.44 10.46
N ALA A 89 -3.50 -7.69 9.43
CA ALA A 89 -4.35 -6.52 9.56
C ALA A 89 -5.74 -6.87 10.11
N ILE A 90 -6.38 -7.92 9.55
CA ILE A 90 -7.65 -8.45 10.06
C ILE A 90 -7.52 -8.91 11.52
N ALA A 91 -6.42 -9.58 11.88
CA ALA A 91 -6.18 -10.02 13.26
C ALA A 91 -6.03 -8.85 14.25
N CYS A 92 -5.43 -7.75 13.82
CA CYS A 92 -5.26 -6.53 14.61
C CYS A 92 -6.46 -5.56 14.55
N GLY A 93 -7.51 -5.87 13.78
CA GLY A 93 -8.65 -4.97 13.59
C GLY A 93 -8.35 -3.72 12.77
N ALA A 94 -7.30 -3.72 11.96
CA ALA A 94 -6.89 -2.58 11.14
C ALA A 94 -7.33 -2.76 9.68
N HIS A 95 -7.77 -1.68 9.04
CA HIS A 95 -8.02 -1.65 7.59
C HIS A 95 -6.74 -1.92 6.81
N PHE A 96 -6.88 -2.43 5.58
CA PHE A 96 -5.73 -2.80 4.76
C PHE A 96 -5.88 -2.37 3.31
N CYS A 97 -4.80 -1.85 2.73
CA CYS A 97 -4.67 -1.75 1.29
C CYS A 97 -3.25 -2.07 0.82
N ASP A 98 -3.11 -2.41 -0.46
CA ASP A 98 -1.83 -2.73 -1.08
C ASP A 98 -1.77 -2.22 -2.52
N LEU A 99 -0.59 -2.30 -3.13
CA LEU A 99 -0.36 -1.81 -4.50
C LEU A 99 -0.57 -2.89 -5.58
N GLY A 100 -0.98 -4.09 -5.19
CA GLY A 100 -1.39 -5.12 -6.11
C GLY A 100 -0.30 -5.80 -6.93
N GLY A 101 -0.74 -6.37 -8.05
CA GLY A 101 0.13 -6.87 -9.12
C GLY A 101 0.07 -8.37 -9.38
N ASN A 102 -0.85 -9.11 -8.74
CA ASN A 102 -1.06 -10.52 -9.01
C ASN A 102 -2.48 -10.99 -8.63
N ASN A 103 -3.23 -11.48 -9.61
CA ASN A 103 -4.63 -11.88 -9.42
C ASN A 103 -4.80 -13.07 -8.46
N ASP A 104 -3.87 -14.03 -8.43
CA ASP A 104 -3.98 -15.18 -7.51
C ASP A 104 -3.89 -14.73 -6.06
N ILE A 105 -3.00 -13.77 -5.76
CA ILE A 105 -2.91 -13.19 -4.42
C ILE A 105 -4.18 -12.40 -4.08
N VAL A 106 -4.70 -11.60 -5.01
CA VAL A 106 -5.96 -10.86 -4.82
C VAL A 106 -7.11 -11.81 -4.52
N HIS A 107 -7.21 -12.94 -5.23
CA HIS A 107 -8.22 -13.97 -4.96
C HIS A 107 -8.09 -14.57 -3.55
N ARG A 108 -6.86 -14.79 -3.08
CA ARG A 108 -6.62 -15.24 -1.70
C ARG A 108 -6.98 -14.18 -0.67
N GLN A 109 -6.81 -12.90 -0.98
CA GLN A 109 -7.27 -11.81 -0.12
C GLN A 109 -8.81 -11.74 -0.08
N PHE A 110 -9.50 -11.89 -1.22
CA PHE A 110 -10.96 -11.96 -1.28
C PHE A 110 -11.54 -13.16 -0.52
N ALA A 111 -10.84 -14.30 -0.51
CA ALA A 111 -11.22 -15.45 0.31
C ALA A 111 -11.24 -15.15 1.82
N LEU A 112 -10.69 -14.02 2.27
CA LEU A 112 -10.72 -13.55 3.66
C LEU A 112 -11.92 -12.64 3.99
N ASP A 113 -12.82 -12.34 3.03
CA ASP A 113 -13.96 -11.41 3.21
C ASP A 113 -14.78 -11.71 4.48
N ALA A 114 -15.19 -12.96 4.68
CA ALA A 114 -15.98 -13.33 5.87
C ALA A 114 -15.23 -13.05 7.18
N ARG A 115 -13.90 -13.20 7.20
CA ARG A 115 -13.07 -12.89 8.37
C ARG A 115 -12.93 -11.37 8.56
N ALA A 116 -12.74 -10.63 7.48
CA ALA A 116 -12.63 -9.18 7.50
C ALA A 116 -13.94 -8.53 8.00
N ARG A 117 -15.10 -8.99 7.49
CA ARG A 117 -16.43 -8.55 7.95
C ARG A 117 -16.65 -8.81 9.43
N ARG A 118 -16.31 -10.01 9.91
CA ARG A 118 -16.42 -10.34 11.35
C ARG A 118 -15.54 -9.45 12.23
N ALA A 119 -14.39 -9.01 11.71
CA ALA A 119 -13.49 -8.09 12.41
C ALA A 119 -13.88 -6.60 12.25
N GLY A 120 -14.88 -6.26 11.45
CA GLY A 120 -15.23 -4.87 11.13
C GLY A 120 -14.17 -4.16 10.27
N VAL A 121 -13.41 -4.93 9.49
CA VAL A 121 -12.25 -4.44 8.73
C VAL A 121 -12.54 -4.40 7.23
N THR A 122 -12.14 -3.32 6.57
CA THR A 122 -12.13 -3.22 5.11
C THR A 122 -10.74 -3.55 4.55
N VAL A 123 -10.71 -4.34 3.48
CA VAL A 123 -9.50 -4.72 2.75
C VAL A 123 -9.69 -4.31 1.28
N VAL A 124 -8.81 -3.46 0.75
CA VAL A 124 -8.85 -3.00 -0.64
C VAL A 124 -7.52 -3.33 -1.32
N PRO A 125 -7.43 -4.47 -2.05
CA PRO A 125 -6.23 -4.79 -2.82
C PRO A 125 -6.12 -3.92 -4.07
N ASP A 126 -4.97 -3.97 -4.75
CA ASP A 126 -4.78 -3.36 -6.06
C ASP A 126 -4.94 -1.82 -6.10
N CYS A 127 -4.55 -1.10 -5.05
CA CYS A 127 -4.60 0.38 -4.99
C CYS A 127 -3.39 1.06 -5.68
N GLY A 128 -2.86 0.46 -6.74
CA GLY A 128 -1.72 0.97 -7.50
C GLY A 128 -2.11 1.84 -8.71
N LEU A 129 -1.23 1.85 -9.72
CA LEU A 129 -1.51 2.45 -11.02
C LEU A 129 -2.29 1.49 -11.93
N ALA A 130 -1.71 0.31 -12.18
CA ALA A 130 -2.24 -0.74 -13.02
C ALA A 130 -1.75 -2.09 -12.51
N PRO A 131 -2.52 -2.78 -11.65
CA PRO A 131 -3.92 -2.53 -11.30
C PRO A 131 -4.13 -1.34 -10.33
N GLY A 132 -5.34 -0.78 -10.29
CA GLY A 132 -5.73 0.33 -9.40
C GLY A 132 -6.35 1.52 -10.11
N LEU A 133 -5.62 2.61 -10.30
CA LEU A 133 -6.11 3.81 -10.97
C LEU A 133 -6.76 3.50 -12.33
N VAL A 134 -6.17 2.60 -13.12
CA VAL A 134 -6.78 2.16 -14.38
C VAL A 134 -8.16 1.53 -14.20
N SER A 135 -8.36 0.77 -13.12
CA SER A 135 -9.64 0.12 -12.81
C SER A 135 -10.69 1.16 -12.41
N ILE A 136 -10.29 2.19 -11.65
CA ILE A 136 -11.18 3.30 -11.25
C ILE A 136 -11.60 4.10 -12.48
N ILE A 137 -10.64 4.50 -13.33
CA ILE A 137 -10.93 5.25 -14.57
C ILE A 137 -11.81 4.43 -15.52
N ALA A 138 -11.53 3.13 -15.64
CA ALA A 138 -12.35 2.23 -16.44
C ALA A 138 -13.80 2.17 -15.93
N ALA A 139 -13.98 1.97 -14.62
CA ALA A 139 -15.29 1.88 -14.01
C ALA A 139 -16.08 3.19 -14.16
N ASP A 140 -15.45 4.35 -13.93
CA ASP A 140 -16.08 5.66 -14.14
C ASP A 140 -16.48 5.87 -15.60
N ALA A 141 -15.58 5.60 -16.55
CA ALA A 141 -15.87 5.80 -17.96
C ALA A 141 -16.99 4.88 -18.46
N VAL A 142 -16.97 3.60 -18.09
CA VAL A 142 -18.02 2.63 -18.46
C VAL A 142 -19.34 2.99 -17.81
N GLY A 143 -19.34 3.41 -16.54
CA GLY A 143 -20.56 3.79 -15.81
C GLY A 143 -21.29 5.01 -16.36
N ARG A 144 -20.65 5.78 -17.26
CA ARG A 144 -21.22 6.95 -17.94
C ARG A 144 -21.82 6.65 -19.31
N LEU A 145 -21.78 5.38 -19.75
CA LEU A 145 -22.31 4.93 -21.02
C LEU A 145 -23.50 3.99 -20.79
N ASP A 146 -24.50 4.06 -21.66
CA ASP A 146 -25.62 3.10 -21.64
C ASP A 146 -25.13 1.68 -21.99
N THR A 147 -24.18 1.58 -22.92
CA THR A 147 -23.54 0.33 -23.36
C THR A 147 -22.06 0.55 -23.66
N CYS A 148 -21.22 -0.45 -23.36
CA CYS A 148 -19.79 -0.44 -23.67
C CYS A 148 -19.37 -1.76 -24.33
N ASP A 149 -19.08 -1.73 -25.63
CA ASP A 149 -18.65 -2.92 -26.38
C ASP A 149 -17.19 -3.31 -26.10
N ALA A 150 -16.31 -2.33 -25.88
CA ALA A 150 -14.90 -2.57 -25.64
C ALA A 150 -14.22 -1.43 -24.88
N ILE A 151 -13.33 -1.81 -23.96
CA ILE A 151 -12.36 -0.92 -23.31
C ILE A 151 -10.94 -1.39 -23.63
N ARG A 152 -10.06 -0.43 -23.97
CA ARG A 152 -8.65 -0.71 -24.26
C ARG A 152 -7.77 0.29 -23.52
N LEU A 153 -7.14 -0.17 -22.44
CA LEU A 153 -6.23 0.63 -21.63
C LEU A 153 -4.79 0.26 -21.95
N ARG A 154 -3.93 1.27 -22.06
CA ARG A 154 -2.48 1.08 -22.27
C ARG A 154 -1.74 1.86 -21.20
N VAL A 155 -0.82 1.19 -20.51
CA VAL A 155 0.00 1.78 -19.45
C VAL A 155 1.46 1.46 -19.73
N GLY A 156 2.33 2.45 -19.54
CA GLY A 156 3.77 2.28 -19.72
C GLY A 156 4.56 3.16 -18.76
N GLY A 157 5.46 2.55 -17.99
CA GLY A 157 6.48 3.26 -17.25
C GLY A 157 7.64 3.61 -18.16
N LEU A 158 7.57 4.77 -18.81
CA LEU A 158 8.60 5.23 -19.74
C LEU A 158 9.65 6.07 -19.02
N ARG A 159 10.92 5.92 -19.41
CA ARG A 159 11.97 6.86 -18.98
C ARG A 159 11.68 8.21 -19.63
N GLY A 160 11.67 9.28 -18.83
CA GLY A 160 11.65 10.63 -19.38
C GLY A 160 12.87 10.86 -20.28
N PRO A 161 12.81 11.83 -21.21
CA PRO A 161 13.99 12.21 -21.98
C PRO A 161 15.14 12.52 -21.02
N ALA A 162 16.35 12.04 -21.33
CA ALA A 162 17.52 12.34 -20.52
C ALA A 162 17.59 13.86 -20.31
N ARG A 163 17.55 14.32 -19.06
CA ARG A 163 17.84 15.73 -18.76
C ARG A 163 19.21 16.01 -19.34
N ARG A 164 19.30 16.82 -20.39
CA ARG A 164 20.58 17.39 -20.83
C ARG A 164 21.13 18.11 -19.61
N SER A 165 22.20 17.60 -19.03
CA SER A 165 22.99 18.33 -18.06
C SER A 165 23.47 19.60 -18.77
N GLY A 166 22.81 20.72 -18.51
CA GLY A 166 23.33 22.02 -18.88
C GLY A 166 24.63 22.22 -18.12
N ALA A 167 25.73 22.33 -18.87
CA ALA A 167 26.95 22.96 -18.41
C ALA A 167 26.75 24.47 -18.34
#